data_AF-A0A962GM45-F1
#
_entry.id   AF-A0A962GM45-F1
#
_cell.length_a   1.000
_cell.length_b   1.000
_cell.length_c   1.000
_cell.angle_alpha   90.00
_cell.angle_beta   90.00
_cell.angle_gamma   90.00
#
_symmetry.space_group_name_H-M   'P 1'
#
loop_
_entity.id
_entity.type
_entity.pdbx_description
1 polymer ?
#
loop_
_entity_poly.entity_id
_entity_poly.type
_entity_poly.pdbx_seq_one_letter_code
_entity_poly.pdbx_strand_id
1 'polypeptide(L)'
;RVAGYFRGDGLTIRHSLISDTGTEGIYVIGSSDVLLERNIIRRNNIERLTGYYPAAVKIFNQSWRVTVRDNLIIEHPDSNGVWYDVGNVDGVFVNNHVEGAQIGFFFEISKGVVAAGNVFVNNEQGIRILNSERARVYHNSFYNSPVMFDRNERSAQGDHFGWHPQTGPDVDEREGHVFVGNLLVGGTGFDAPLLHFDQTDSVCGQLTRPMAAQVDGNVYVRGASTQPLLSWSPVPGASCQTGFSTLPEFRDAVPGVESRGQALLTYSGTVFRSVELRHFELAQPLPGVTLRAVSAEARAVTGWDERERLPGAYPETAMPRD
;
A
#
# COMPACT_ATOMS: atom_id res chain seq x y z
N ARG A 1 -15.44 20.44 -8.33
CA ARG A 1 -14.48 20.73 -9.45
C ARG A 1 -13.08 20.23 -9.08
N VAL A 2 -12.33 19.67 -10.04
CA VAL A 2 -10.90 19.28 -9.90
C VAL A 2 -10.03 20.52 -9.68
N ALA A 3 -9.03 20.49 -8.79
CA ALA A 3 -8.13 21.64 -8.64
C ALA A 3 -7.13 21.79 -9.81
N GLY A 4 -6.51 20.70 -10.26
CA GLY A 4 -5.64 20.72 -11.43
C GLY A 4 -5.75 19.47 -12.29
N TYR A 5 -5.86 19.67 -13.61
CA TYR A 5 -5.83 18.62 -14.63
C TYR A 5 -4.61 18.85 -15.52
N PHE A 6 -3.69 17.88 -15.53
CA PHE A 6 -2.38 18.05 -16.14
C PHE A 6 -2.04 16.92 -17.11
N ARG A 7 -1.46 17.30 -18.24
CA ARG A 7 -0.88 16.40 -19.24
C ARG A 7 0.43 16.99 -19.72
N GLY A 8 1.52 16.25 -19.59
CA GLY A 8 2.85 16.67 -20.02
C GLY A 8 3.96 15.99 -19.23
N ASP A 9 5.02 15.62 -19.93
CA ASP A 9 6.18 14.96 -19.34
C ASP A 9 7.04 15.94 -18.52
N GLY A 10 7.71 15.44 -17.48
CA GLY A 10 8.60 16.22 -16.63
C GLY A 10 7.91 17.23 -15.71
N LEU A 11 6.58 17.14 -15.55
CA LEU A 11 5.82 18.00 -14.64
C LEU A 11 6.33 17.85 -13.20
N THR A 12 6.55 18.98 -12.53
CA THR A 12 6.87 18.99 -11.10
C THR A 12 5.87 19.85 -10.34
N ILE A 13 5.21 19.26 -9.34
CA ILE A 13 4.37 19.98 -8.36
C ILE A 13 4.97 19.73 -6.98
N ARG A 14 5.44 20.81 -6.33
CA ARG A 14 6.07 20.70 -5.02
C ARG A 14 5.78 21.86 -4.10
N HIS A 15 5.89 21.62 -2.80
CA HIS A 15 5.71 22.62 -1.75
C HIS A 15 4.38 23.37 -1.85
N SER A 16 3.33 22.67 -2.29
CA SER A 16 2.01 23.25 -2.52
C SER A 16 0.99 22.75 -1.50
N LEU A 17 0.02 23.60 -1.16
CA LEU A 17 -1.22 23.21 -0.49
C LEU A 17 -2.30 23.05 -1.56
N ILE A 18 -2.89 21.85 -1.64
CA ILE A 18 -4.03 21.55 -2.49
C ILE A 18 -5.18 21.14 -1.56
N SER A 19 -6.22 21.95 -1.49
CA SER A 19 -7.35 21.66 -0.59
C SER A 19 -8.70 22.13 -1.11
N ASP A 20 -9.75 21.59 -0.48
CA ASP A 20 -11.15 22.02 -0.65
C ASP A 20 -11.63 21.88 -2.10
N THR A 21 -11.33 20.72 -2.70
CA THR A 21 -11.70 20.44 -4.08
C THR A 21 -12.96 19.58 -4.15
N GLY A 22 -13.75 19.75 -5.20
CA GLY A 22 -15.02 19.02 -5.33
C GLY A 22 -14.86 17.59 -5.85
N THR A 23 -13.74 17.25 -6.50
CA THR A 23 -13.39 15.87 -6.88
C THR A 23 -11.90 15.64 -6.56
N GLU A 24 -11.02 15.47 -7.53
CA GLU A 24 -9.59 15.30 -7.32
C GLU A 24 -8.89 16.60 -6.93
N GLY A 25 -7.79 16.47 -6.17
CA GLY A 25 -6.83 17.56 -6.00
C GLY A 25 -5.98 17.71 -7.25
N ILE A 26 -5.23 16.66 -7.58
CA ILE A 26 -4.35 16.61 -8.74
C ILE A 26 -4.78 15.45 -9.64
N TYR A 27 -5.02 15.73 -10.92
CA TYR A 27 -5.26 14.72 -11.94
C TYR A 27 -4.15 14.80 -13.00
N VAL A 28 -3.36 13.74 -13.13
CA VAL A 28 -2.30 13.60 -14.15
C VAL A 28 -2.73 12.54 -15.14
N ILE A 29 -2.56 12.80 -16.44
CA ILE A 29 -2.91 11.83 -17.49
C ILE A 29 -1.83 11.71 -18.55
N GLY A 30 -1.54 10.49 -19.00
CA GLY A 30 -0.71 10.23 -20.17
C GLY A 30 0.64 10.94 -20.11
N SER A 31 1.31 10.89 -18.96
CA SER A 31 2.49 11.72 -18.65
C SER A 31 3.63 10.90 -18.05
N SER A 32 4.85 11.27 -18.37
CA SER A 32 6.07 10.62 -17.90
C SER A 32 6.89 11.51 -16.99
N ASP A 33 7.68 10.91 -16.09
CA ASP A 33 8.68 11.61 -15.27
C ASP A 33 8.10 12.75 -14.42
N VAL A 34 6.87 12.56 -13.94
CA VAL A 34 6.18 13.51 -13.08
C VAL A 34 6.67 13.39 -11.64
N LEU A 35 6.94 14.52 -10.99
CA LEU A 35 7.32 14.60 -9.57
C LEU A 35 6.27 15.35 -8.75
N LEU A 36 5.64 14.67 -7.81
CA LEU A 36 4.77 15.25 -6.78
C LEU A 36 5.47 15.16 -5.42
N GLU A 37 6.00 16.28 -4.93
CA GLU A 37 6.93 16.28 -3.79
C GLU A 37 6.55 17.30 -2.70
N ARG A 38 6.55 16.88 -1.42
CA ARG A 38 6.41 17.82 -0.28
C ARG A 38 5.18 18.72 -0.36
N ASN A 39 4.08 18.15 -0.86
CA ASN A 39 2.78 18.81 -0.89
C ASN A 39 1.95 18.43 0.33
N ILE A 40 1.01 19.31 0.68
CA ILE A 40 -0.08 18.99 1.60
C ILE A 40 -1.36 18.91 0.77
N ILE A 41 -2.01 17.75 0.78
CA ILE A 41 -3.22 17.49 0.01
C ILE A 41 -4.31 17.07 0.98
N ARG A 42 -5.36 17.88 1.11
CA ARG A 42 -6.41 17.64 2.13
C ARG A 42 -7.80 18.06 1.69
N ARG A 43 -8.83 17.36 2.16
CA ARG A 43 -10.24 17.70 1.88
C ARG A 43 -10.54 17.78 0.39
N ASN A 44 -10.31 16.69 -0.33
CA ASN A 44 -10.85 16.54 -1.68
C ASN A 44 -12.22 15.84 -1.61
N ASN A 45 -12.99 15.88 -2.71
CA ASN A 45 -14.38 15.41 -2.77
C ASN A 45 -15.31 16.05 -1.71
N ILE A 46 -15.18 17.35 -1.43
CA ILE A 46 -16.03 18.02 -0.42
C ILE A 46 -17.54 18.01 -0.78
N GLU A 47 -17.85 17.75 -2.04
CA GLU A 47 -19.21 17.63 -2.58
C GLU A 47 -19.79 16.21 -2.37
N ARG A 48 -19.00 15.25 -1.88
CA ARG A 48 -19.37 13.84 -1.64
C ARG A 48 -19.95 13.16 -2.88
N LEU A 49 -19.33 13.40 -4.02
CA LEU A 49 -19.76 12.80 -5.27
C LEU A 49 -19.49 11.29 -5.23
N THR A 50 -20.50 10.52 -5.62
CA THR A 50 -20.46 9.05 -5.72
C THR A 50 -20.43 8.62 -7.19
N GLY A 51 -19.89 7.43 -7.47
CA GLY A 51 -19.78 6.88 -8.84
C GLY A 51 -18.63 7.43 -9.70
N TYR A 52 -18.00 8.53 -9.29
CA TYR A 52 -16.83 9.12 -9.97
C TYR A 52 -15.47 8.64 -9.39
N TYR A 53 -15.51 7.84 -8.32
CA TYR A 53 -14.36 7.31 -7.57
C TYR A 53 -13.23 8.35 -7.40
N PRO A 54 -13.42 9.36 -6.55
CA PRO A 54 -12.47 10.46 -6.42
C PRO A 54 -11.19 10.02 -5.70
N ALA A 55 -10.07 10.69 -6.01
CA ALA A 55 -8.81 10.55 -5.27
C ALA A 55 -8.16 11.91 -5.01
N ALA A 56 -7.45 12.09 -3.90
CA ALA A 56 -6.68 13.31 -3.64
C ALA A 56 -5.66 13.57 -4.77
N VAL A 57 -5.02 12.50 -5.25
CA VAL A 57 -4.23 12.47 -6.48
C VAL A 57 -4.67 11.29 -7.33
N LYS A 58 -4.96 11.53 -8.61
CA LYS A 58 -5.20 10.48 -9.60
C LYS A 58 -4.20 10.59 -10.74
N ILE A 59 -3.46 9.52 -10.99
CA ILE A 59 -2.51 9.40 -12.10
C ILE A 59 -3.07 8.33 -13.02
N PHE A 60 -3.52 8.72 -14.20
CA PHE A 60 -4.36 7.91 -15.06
C PHE A 60 -3.72 7.68 -16.41
N ASN A 61 -3.81 6.45 -16.90
CA ASN A 61 -3.58 6.03 -18.27
C ASN A 61 -2.20 6.36 -18.85
N GLN A 62 -1.45 5.32 -19.25
CA GLN A 62 -0.21 5.47 -20.00
C GLN A 62 0.71 6.52 -19.35
N SER A 63 0.98 6.33 -18.07
CA SER A 63 1.86 7.21 -17.30
C SER A 63 3.07 6.43 -16.81
N TRP A 64 4.27 7.00 -16.96
CA TRP A 64 5.53 6.28 -16.72
C TRP A 64 6.38 7.02 -15.70
N ARG A 65 6.96 6.29 -14.73
CA ARG A 65 7.93 6.86 -13.77
C ARG A 65 7.41 8.07 -13.01
N VAL A 66 6.10 8.08 -12.70
CA VAL A 66 5.52 9.10 -11.82
C VAL A 66 5.98 8.83 -10.39
N THR A 67 6.53 9.86 -9.76
CA THR A 67 7.06 9.81 -8.40
C THR A 67 6.23 10.69 -7.48
N VAL A 68 5.73 10.10 -6.40
CA VAL A 68 5.01 10.77 -5.32
C VAL A 68 5.81 10.57 -4.04
N ARG A 69 6.44 11.64 -3.52
CA ARG A 69 7.32 11.54 -2.35
C ARG A 69 7.20 12.65 -1.33
N ASP A 70 7.46 12.32 -0.07
CA ASP A 70 7.51 13.27 1.04
C ASP A 70 6.21 14.11 1.21
N ASN A 71 5.05 13.61 0.78
CA ASN A 71 3.79 14.35 0.86
C ASN A 71 3.00 14.03 2.13
N LEU A 72 2.15 14.96 2.54
CA LEU A 72 1.13 14.79 3.56
C LEU A 72 -0.25 14.73 2.90
N ILE A 73 -0.90 13.57 2.94
CA ILE A 73 -2.21 13.30 2.33
C ILE A 73 -3.21 12.94 3.43
N ILE A 74 -4.09 13.87 3.80
CA ILE A 74 -4.94 13.74 5.01
C ILE A 74 -6.34 14.27 4.78
N GLU A 75 -7.30 13.85 5.62
CA GLU A 75 -8.69 14.37 5.61
C GLU A 75 -9.44 14.06 4.30
N HIS A 76 -9.43 12.80 3.87
CA HIS A 76 -10.08 12.32 2.64
C HIS A 76 -11.14 11.23 2.92
N PRO A 77 -12.10 11.44 3.83
CA PRO A 77 -13.01 10.38 4.29
C PRO A 77 -13.90 9.81 3.18
N ASP A 78 -14.16 10.60 2.14
CA ASP A 78 -15.04 10.26 1.02
C ASP A 78 -14.24 10.04 -0.28
N SER A 79 -12.94 9.69 -0.19
CA SER A 79 -12.04 9.60 -1.34
C SER A 79 -10.85 8.66 -1.10
N ASN A 80 -10.22 8.19 -2.19
CA ASN A 80 -8.88 7.60 -2.13
C ASN A 80 -7.81 8.68 -1.89
N GLY A 81 -6.66 8.29 -1.34
CA GLY A 81 -5.49 9.15 -1.20
C GLY A 81 -4.80 9.37 -2.53
N VAL A 82 -3.85 8.48 -2.87
CA VAL A 82 -3.13 8.53 -4.15
C VAL A 82 -3.46 7.31 -4.98
N TRP A 83 -4.04 7.51 -6.15
CA TRP A 83 -4.45 6.45 -7.06
C TRP A 83 -3.65 6.51 -8.36
N TYR A 84 -2.80 5.51 -8.53
CA TYR A 84 -2.22 5.13 -9.80
C TYR A 84 -3.26 4.22 -10.46
N ASP A 85 -4.15 4.86 -11.20
CA ASP A 85 -5.27 4.23 -11.89
C ASP A 85 -4.73 3.47 -13.13
N VAL A 86 -5.58 2.99 -14.03
CA VAL A 86 -5.18 2.05 -15.08
C VAL A 86 -3.98 2.56 -15.91
N GLY A 87 -3.02 1.66 -16.21
CA GLY A 87 -1.96 1.91 -17.18
C GLY A 87 -0.76 2.71 -16.69
N ASN A 88 -0.45 2.67 -15.39
CA ASN A 88 0.80 3.21 -14.86
C ASN A 88 1.93 2.19 -14.97
N VAL A 89 3.15 2.67 -15.21
CA VAL A 89 4.35 1.84 -15.31
C VAL A 89 5.52 2.42 -14.53
N ASP A 90 6.14 1.57 -13.71
CA ASP A 90 7.33 1.88 -12.91
C ASP A 90 7.16 3.13 -12.02
N GLY A 91 6.04 3.19 -11.30
CA GLY A 91 5.75 4.29 -10.36
C GLY A 91 6.61 4.25 -9.09
N VAL A 92 6.65 5.37 -8.37
CA VAL A 92 7.34 5.50 -7.07
C VAL A 92 6.45 6.21 -6.06
N PHE A 93 6.22 5.58 -4.92
CA PHE A 93 5.42 6.12 -3.81
C PHE A 93 6.20 6.02 -2.50
N VAL A 94 6.92 7.06 -2.09
CA VAL A 94 7.88 6.93 -0.97
C VAL A 94 7.81 8.04 0.06
N ASN A 95 8.07 7.70 1.33
CA ASN A 95 8.17 8.66 2.43
C ASN A 95 6.93 9.56 2.62
N ASN A 96 5.74 9.11 2.20
CA ASN A 96 4.50 9.86 2.36
C ASN A 96 3.80 9.52 3.70
N HIS A 97 3.06 10.47 4.25
CA HIS A 97 2.10 10.25 5.34
C HIS A 97 0.68 10.29 4.77
N VAL A 98 -0.08 9.22 4.93
CA VAL A 98 -1.44 9.08 4.40
C VAL A 98 -2.43 8.70 5.50
N GLU A 99 -3.45 9.52 5.72
CA GLU A 99 -4.37 9.35 6.85
C GLU A 99 -5.85 9.56 6.49
N GLY A 100 -6.68 8.62 6.92
CA GLY A 100 -8.13 8.74 6.86
C GLY A 100 -8.73 8.74 5.46
N ALA A 101 -8.14 7.99 4.52
CA ALA A 101 -8.69 7.75 3.18
C ALA A 101 -9.40 6.39 3.08
N GLN A 102 -10.23 6.21 2.05
CA GLN A 102 -10.78 4.90 1.69
C GLN A 102 -9.65 3.93 1.34
N ILE A 103 -8.85 4.29 0.34
CA ILE A 103 -7.60 3.61 0.02
C ILE A 103 -6.48 4.65 0.04
N GLY A 104 -5.51 4.50 0.96
CA GLY A 104 -4.41 5.44 1.11
C GLY A 104 -3.54 5.53 -0.15
N PHE A 105 -3.08 4.38 -0.63
CA PHE A 105 -2.38 4.24 -1.91
C PHE A 105 -3.00 3.10 -2.73
N PHE A 106 -3.56 3.46 -3.89
CA PHE A 106 -4.23 2.52 -4.79
C PHE A 106 -3.44 2.38 -6.08
N PHE A 107 -3.00 1.17 -6.41
CA PHE A 107 -2.33 0.83 -7.65
C PHE A 107 -3.19 -0.18 -8.41
N GLU A 108 -3.87 0.28 -9.46
CA GLU A 108 -4.82 -0.52 -10.24
C GLU A 108 -4.34 -0.74 -11.67
N ILE A 109 -4.42 -1.98 -12.17
CA ILE A 109 -4.21 -2.34 -13.59
C ILE A 109 -2.94 -1.70 -14.12
N SER A 110 -1.85 -1.88 -13.38
CA SER A 110 -0.60 -1.17 -13.59
C SER A 110 0.60 -2.10 -13.39
N LYS A 111 1.77 -1.69 -13.90
CA LYS A 111 2.96 -2.54 -14.03
C LYS A 111 4.15 -1.95 -13.28
N GLY A 112 4.47 -2.50 -12.12
CA GLY A 112 5.63 -2.08 -11.34
C GLY A 112 5.42 -0.78 -10.57
N VAL A 113 5.61 -0.85 -9.26
CA VAL A 113 5.69 0.32 -8.39
C VAL A 113 6.59 0.01 -7.22
N VAL A 114 7.37 1.00 -6.77
CA VAL A 114 8.09 0.91 -5.49
C VAL A 114 7.38 1.78 -4.45
N ALA A 115 6.84 1.15 -3.42
CA ALA A 115 6.21 1.80 -2.29
C ALA A 115 7.02 1.57 -1.00
N ALA A 116 7.74 2.59 -0.53
CA ALA A 116 8.66 2.41 0.60
C ALA A 116 8.73 3.59 1.57
N GLY A 117 8.88 3.30 2.86
CA GLY A 117 9.06 4.34 3.88
C GLY A 117 7.82 5.17 4.18
N ASN A 118 6.62 4.74 3.75
CA ASN A 118 5.39 5.47 3.97
C ASN A 118 4.75 5.12 5.31
N VAL A 119 3.96 6.05 5.84
CA VAL A 119 3.09 5.85 7.00
C VAL A 119 1.64 5.94 6.58
N PHE A 120 0.86 4.89 6.90
CA PHE A 120 -0.57 4.82 6.64
C PHE A 120 -1.33 4.72 7.97
N VAL A 121 -2.30 5.61 8.18
CA VAL A 121 -2.99 5.77 9.46
C VAL A 121 -4.50 5.81 9.27
N ASN A 122 -5.23 4.89 9.88
CA ASN A 122 -6.70 4.87 9.88
C ASN A 122 -7.33 5.01 8.49
N ASN A 123 -6.69 4.48 7.44
CA ASN A 123 -7.31 4.32 6.14
C ASN A 123 -8.15 3.03 6.16
N GLU A 124 -9.27 2.97 5.44
CA GLU A 124 -10.02 1.71 5.33
C GLU A 124 -9.12 0.61 4.74
N GLN A 125 -8.27 1.00 3.80
CA GLN A 125 -7.14 0.24 3.27
C GLN A 125 -5.91 1.16 3.19
N GLY A 126 -4.78 0.75 3.76
CA GLY A 126 -3.53 1.49 3.63
C GLY A 126 -3.01 1.45 2.20
N ILE A 127 -2.82 0.24 1.67
CA ILE A 127 -2.45 0.00 0.28
C ILE A 127 -3.44 -1.00 -0.32
N ARG A 128 -3.87 -0.73 -1.56
CA ARG A 128 -4.49 -1.73 -2.42
C ARG A 128 -3.72 -1.86 -3.74
N ILE A 129 -3.32 -3.08 -4.07
CA ILE A 129 -2.72 -3.45 -5.36
C ILE A 129 -3.73 -4.34 -6.08
N LEU A 130 -4.51 -3.75 -6.99
CA LEU A 130 -5.58 -4.45 -7.69
C LEU A 130 -5.17 -4.73 -9.14
N ASN A 131 -5.28 -5.99 -9.55
CA ASN A 131 -5.09 -6.41 -10.95
C ASN A 131 -3.79 -5.90 -11.58
N SER A 132 -2.74 -5.85 -10.77
CA SER A 132 -1.45 -5.26 -11.16
C SER A 132 -0.34 -6.30 -11.06
N GLU A 133 0.86 -5.96 -11.54
CA GLU A 133 2.04 -6.83 -11.43
C GLU A 133 3.21 -6.08 -10.80
N ARG A 134 4.17 -6.83 -10.24
CA ARG A 134 5.49 -6.32 -9.81
C ARG A 134 5.47 -5.13 -8.84
N ALA A 135 4.41 -4.93 -8.06
CA ALA A 135 4.45 -4.02 -6.90
C ALA A 135 5.52 -4.46 -5.87
N ARG A 136 6.32 -3.49 -5.39
CA ARG A 136 7.43 -3.67 -4.46
C ARG A 136 7.20 -2.82 -3.22
N VAL A 137 6.78 -3.43 -2.13
CA VAL A 137 6.31 -2.75 -0.92
C VAL A 137 7.26 -3.04 0.25
N TYR A 138 8.01 -2.02 0.67
CA TYR A 138 9.11 -2.17 1.63
C TYR A 138 9.04 -1.20 2.81
N HIS A 139 9.22 -1.70 4.02
CA HIS A 139 9.49 -0.83 5.18
C HIS A 139 8.50 0.33 5.31
N ASN A 140 7.21 0.04 5.16
CA ASN A 140 6.12 0.96 5.46
C ASN A 140 5.55 0.66 6.84
N SER A 141 5.01 1.67 7.52
CA SER A 141 4.28 1.52 8.78
C SER A 141 2.78 1.69 8.54
N PHE A 142 1.99 0.75 9.03
CA PHE A 142 0.53 0.76 8.93
C PHE A 142 -0.06 0.75 10.33
N TYR A 143 -0.92 1.71 10.64
CA TYR A 143 -1.70 1.75 11.87
C TYR A 143 -3.19 1.77 11.50
N ASN A 144 -3.91 0.71 11.85
CA ASN A 144 -5.33 0.52 11.48
C ASN A 144 -5.54 0.73 9.97
N SER A 145 -4.68 0.15 9.15
CA SER A 145 -4.68 0.36 7.70
C SER A 145 -4.24 -0.93 7.01
N PRO A 146 -5.17 -1.87 6.73
CA PRO A 146 -4.86 -3.13 6.07
C PRO A 146 -4.15 -2.95 4.74
N VAL A 147 -3.38 -3.95 4.34
CA VAL A 147 -2.76 -4.03 3.02
C VAL A 147 -3.44 -5.12 2.21
N MET A 148 -3.85 -4.82 0.98
CA MET A 148 -4.53 -5.75 0.10
C MET A 148 -3.81 -5.86 -1.24
N PHE A 149 -3.49 -7.10 -1.63
CA PHE A 149 -3.12 -7.48 -2.98
C PHE A 149 -4.25 -8.34 -3.51
N ASP A 150 -4.91 -7.92 -4.57
CA ASP A 150 -6.06 -8.65 -5.10
C ASP A 150 -6.09 -8.72 -6.62
N ARG A 151 -6.62 -9.83 -7.12
CA ARG A 151 -6.84 -10.05 -8.56
C ARG A 151 -8.21 -10.67 -8.82
N ASN A 152 -8.79 -10.32 -9.97
CA ASN A 152 -10.05 -10.89 -10.44
C ASN A 152 -10.00 -11.19 -11.96
N GLU A 153 -11.13 -11.55 -12.54
CA GLU A 153 -11.26 -11.93 -13.96
C GLU A 153 -11.27 -10.75 -14.94
N ARG A 154 -11.28 -9.50 -14.46
CA ARG A 154 -11.42 -8.31 -15.32
C ARG A 154 -10.33 -8.34 -16.39
N SER A 155 -10.73 -8.37 -17.66
CA SER A 155 -9.82 -8.42 -18.81
C SER A 155 -10.26 -7.39 -19.85
N ALA A 156 -9.46 -7.19 -20.88
CA ALA A 156 -9.81 -6.30 -21.99
C ALA A 156 -11.07 -6.76 -22.75
N GLN A 157 -11.40 -8.05 -22.67
CA GLN A 157 -12.58 -8.62 -23.29
C GLN A 157 -13.81 -8.32 -22.44
N GLY A 158 -14.78 -7.59 -23.00
CA GLY A 158 -16.04 -7.28 -22.31
C GLY A 158 -15.96 -6.18 -21.25
N ASP A 159 -14.81 -5.51 -21.10
CA ASP A 159 -14.72 -4.31 -20.26
C ASP A 159 -15.49 -3.14 -20.89
N HIS A 160 -16.19 -2.35 -20.07
CA HIS A 160 -17.02 -1.23 -20.50
C HIS A 160 -16.25 -0.22 -21.37
N PHE A 161 -14.95 -0.07 -21.13
CA PHE A 161 -14.09 0.81 -21.88
C PHE A 161 -13.08 0.06 -22.77
N GLY A 162 -13.06 -1.27 -22.78
CA GLY A 162 -12.34 -2.18 -23.69
C GLY A 162 -10.80 -2.10 -23.69
N TRP A 163 -10.23 -0.90 -23.67
CA TRP A 163 -8.79 -0.63 -23.67
C TRP A 163 -8.21 -0.48 -22.26
N HIS A 164 -9.03 -0.26 -21.22
CA HIS A 164 -8.53 0.00 -19.86
C HIS A 164 -7.62 -1.14 -19.36
N PRO A 165 -8.05 -2.42 -19.41
CA PRO A 165 -7.20 -3.52 -18.97
C PRO A 165 -6.00 -3.80 -19.88
N GLN A 166 -6.02 -3.33 -21.14
CA GLN A 166 -4.91 -3.56 -22.10
C GLN A 166 -3.65 -2.77 -21.74
N THR A 167 -3.76 -1.74 -20.90
CA THR A 167 -2.62 -0.93 -20.46
C THR A 167 -1.91 -1.54 -19.25
N GLY A 168 -2.57 -2.45 -18.54
CA GLY A 168 -2.04 -3.23 -17.41
C GLY A 168 -1.64 -4.66 -17.78
N PRO A 169 -1.35 -5.50 -16.78
CA PRO A 169 -1.11 -6.93 -16.98
C PRO A 169 -2.42 -7.67 -17.31
N ASP A 170 -2.33 -8.68 -18.17
CA ASP A 170 -3.45 -9.62 -18.38
C ASP A 170 -3.72 -10.45 -17.11
N VAL A 171 -4.82 -11.21 -17.11
CA VAL A 171 -5.33 -11.94 -15.93
C VAL A 171 -4.26 -12.90 -15.36
N ASP A 172 -3.48 -13.57 -16.20
CA ASP A 172 -2.43 -14.52 -15.83
C ASP A 172 -1.06 -13.88 -15.57
N GLU A 173 -0.93 -12.57 -15.76
CA GLU A 173 0.32 -11.80 -15.57
C GLU A 173 0.38 -11.08 -14.20
N ARG A 174 -0.70 -11.10 -13.41
CA ARG A 174 -0.87 -10.37 -12.12
C ARG A 174 -0.09 -11.00 -10.97
N GLU A 175 1.22 -11.04 -11.12
CA GLU A 175 2.14 -11.74 -10.23
C GLU A 175 3.40 -10.90 -9.95
N GLY A 176 4.32 -11.50 -9.18
CA GLY A 176 5.63 -10.93 -8.94
C GLY A 176 5.66 -9.87 -7.84
N HIS A 177 4.65 -9.79 -6.97
CA HIS A 177 4.63 -8.81 -5.89
C HIS A 177 5.65 -9.11 -4.79
N VAL A 178 6.18 -8.05 -4.16
CA VAL A 178 7.07 -8.14 -3.00
C VAL A 178 6.50 -7.33 -1.84
N PHE A 179 6.43 -7.94 -0.65
CA PHE A 179 5.99 -7.29 0.58
C PHE A 179 6.95 -7.65 1.73
N VAL A 180 7.92 -6.77 2.02
CA VAL A 180 9.05 -7.11 2.92
C VAL A 180 9.35 -6.02 3.93
N GLY A 181 9.56 -6.41 5.18
CA GLY A 181 10.03 -5.52 6.24
C GLY A 181 9.01 -4.45 6.64
N ASN A 182 7.72 -4.66 6.41
CA ASN A 182 6.67 -3.72 6.81
C ASN A 182 6.27 -3.94 8.28
N LEU A 183 5.76 -2.88 8.92
CA LEU A 183 5.19 -2.93 10.27
C LEU A 183 3.68 -2.68 10.18
N LEU A 184 2.88 -3.68 10.55
CA LEU A 184 1.43 -3.64 10.52
C LEU A 184 0.88 -3.68 11.94
N VAL A 185 0.13 -2.66 12.33
CA VAL A 185 -0.36 -2.49 13.70
C VAL A 185 -1.88 -2.31 13.68
N GLY A 186 -2.59 -3.24 14.30
CA GLY A 186 -3.99 -3.06 14.70
C GLY A 186 -4.05 -2.53 16.12
N GLY A 187 -4.43 -1.27 16.28
CA GLY A 187 -4.66 -0.63 17.57
C GLY A 187 -5.88 -1.18 18.30
N THR A 188 -6.15 -0.62 19.48
CA THR A 188 -7.30 -1.02 20.31
C THR A 188 -8.61 -0.92 19.52
N GLY A 189 -9.37 -2.02 19.48
CA GLY A 189 -10.67 -2.08 18.80
C GLY A 189 -10.59 -2.31 17.29
N PHE A 190 -9.39 -2.41 16.70
CA PHE A 190 -9.24 -2.74 15.29
C PHE A 190 -9.51 -4.23 15.04
N ASP A 191 -10.58 -4.54 14.31
CA ASP A 191 -11.04 -5.91 14.05
C ASP A 191 -11.14 -6.18 12.54
N ALA A 192 -9.98 -6.27 11.88
CA ALA A 192 -9.84 -6.70 10.50
C ALA A 192 -8.50 -7.43 10.30
N PRO A 193 -8.35 -8.24 9.23
CA PRO A 193 -7.05 -8.78 8.86
C PRO A 193 -6.10 -7.66 8.44
N LEU A 194 -4.82 -7.79 8.78
CA LEU A 194 -3.81 -6.78 8.52
C LEU A 194 -3.23 -6.89 7.11
N LEU A 195 -3.23 -8.10 6.53
CA LEU A 195 -2.69 -8.38 5.20
C LEU A 195 -3.63 -9.31 4.44
N HIS A 196 -3.86 -8.99 3.17
CA HIS A 196 -4.71 -9.78 2.27
C HIS A 196 -3.95 -10.06 0.98
N PHE A 197 -3.95 -11.32 0.56
CA PHE A 197 -3.62 -11.76 -0.79
C PHE A 197 -4.82 -12.54 -1.31
N ASP A 198 -5.68 -11.89 -2.07
CA ASP A 198 -7.02 -12.39 -2.38
C ASP A 198 -7.22 -12.59 -3.88
N GLN A 199 -8.04 -13.58 -4.24
CA GLN A 199 -8.52 -13.72 -5.60
C GLN A 199 -9.98 -14.12 -5.60
N THR A 200 -10.71 -13.68 -6.63
CA THR A 200 -12.13 -14.03 -6.76
C THR A 200 -12.32 -15.51 -7.08
N ASP A 201 -13.48 -16.06 -6.67
CA ASP A 201 -13.85 -17.46 -6.97
C ASP A 201 -13.84 -17.76 -8.48
N SER A 202 -14.13 -16.75 -9.31
CA SER A 202 -14.12 -16.83 -10.79
C SER A 202 -12.77 -17.26 -11.39
N VAL A 203 -11.66 -16.95 -10.71
CA VAL A 203 -10.30 -17.28 -11.17
C VAL A 203 -9.66 -18.43 -10.36
N CYS A 204 -10.38 -19.00 -9.39
CA CYS A 204 -9.95 -20.17 -8.65
C CYS A 204 -9.76 -21.39 -9.58
N GLY A 205 -8.67 -22.13 -9.37
CA GLY A 205 -8.28 -23.27 -10.20
C GLY A 205 -7.65 -22.89 -11.56
N GLN A 206 -7.88 -21.67 -12.05
CA GLN A 206 -7.20 -21.11 -13.23
C GLN A 206 -5.88 -20.46 -12.83
N LEU A 207 -5.94 -19.54 -11.86
CA LEU A 207 -4.76 -18.86 -11.33
C LEU A 207 -4.29 -19.59 -10.07
N THR A 208 -3.32 -20.49 -10.27
CA THR A 208 -2.82 -21.41 -9.23
C THR A 208 -1.44 -21.01 -8.69
N ARG A 209 -0.75 -20.08 -9.35
CA ARG A 209 0.51 -19.52 -8.87
C ARG A 209 0.24 -18.37 -7.88
N PRO A 210 1.06 -18.22 -6.83
CA PRO A 210 1.01 -17.06 -5.94
C PRO A 210 1.20 -15.74 -6.69
N MET A 211 0.43 -14.72 -6.31
CA MET A 211 0.65 -13.34 -6.79
C MET A 211 1.96 -12.75 -6.25
N ALA A 212 2.40 -13.23 -5.09
CA ALA A 212 3.65 -12.81 -4.47
C ALA A 212 4.84 -13.60 -5.01
N ALA A 213 5.89 -12.88 -5.39
CA ALA A 213 7.24 -13.43 -5.50
C ALA A 213 7.93 -13.52 -4.13
N GLN A 214 7.64 -12.61 -3.20
CA GLN A 214 8.22 -12.62 -1.87
C GLN A 214 7.32 -11.90 -0.85
N VAL A 215 7.03 -12.56 0.26
CA VAL A 215 6.46 -11.94 1.46
C VAL A 215 7.32 -12.41 2.62
N ASP A 216 8.05 -11.50 3.26
CA ASP A 216 8.97 -11.90 4.32
C ASP A 216 9.36 -10.79 5.30
N GLY A 217 9.65 -11.19 6.53
CA GLY A 217 10.25 -10.30 7.53
C GLY A 217 9.36 -9.14 7.97
N ASN A 218 8.05 -9.24 7.79
CA ASN A 218 7.09 -8.24 8.26
C ASN A 218 6.77 -8.45 9.74
N VAL A 219 6.29 -7.40 10.40
CA VAL A 219 5.92 -7.41 11.81
C VAL A 219 4.44 -7.10 11.93
N TYR A 220 3.72 -7.95 12.64
CA TYR A 220 2.30 -7.83 12.89
C TYR A 220 2.08 -7.62 14.38
N VAL A 221 1.47 -6.51 14.76
CA VAL A 221 1.10 -6.22 16.15
C VAL A 221 -0.40 -6.01 16.19
N ARG A 222 -1.12 -6.79 17.00
CA ARG A 222 -2.56 -6.62 17.18
C ARG A 222 -2.95 -7.16 18.56
N GLY A 223 -3.99 -6.58 19.15
CA GLY A 223 -4.65 -7.19 20.30
C GLY A 223 -5.52 -8.39 19.92
N ALA A 224 -6.39 -8.79 20.84
CA ALA A 224 -7.43 -9.79 20.58
C ALA A 224 -8.36 -9.31 19.45
N SER A 225 -8.68 -10.22 18.53
CA SER A 225 -9.54 -9.95 17.38
C SER A 225 -10.22 -11.26 16.96
N THR A 226 -11.41 -11.14 16.38
CA THR A 226 -12.18 -12.28 15.86
C THR A 226 -11.85 -12.58 14.40
N GLN A 227 -11.18 -11.64 13.74
CA GLN A 227 -10.75 -11.74 12.35
C GLN A 227 -9.41 -12.46 12.25
N PRO A 228 -9.14 -13.15 11.11
CA PRO A 228 -7.81 -13.70 10.87
C PRO A 228 -6.74 -12.59 10.91
N LEU A 229 -5.49 -12.98 11.15
CA LEU A 229 -4.36 -12.07 11.05
C LEU A 229 -4.13 -11.63 9.60
N LEU A 230 -4.23 -12.60 8.68
CA LEU A 230 -4.09 -12.41 7.25
C LEU A 230 -4.95 -13.38 6.45
N SER A 231 -5.28 -13.03 5.21
CA SER A 231 -5.84 -13.94 4.20
C SER A 231 -4.83 -14.23 3.10
N TRP A 232 -4.96 -15.41 2.48
CA TRP A 232 -4.08 -15.83 1.40
C TRP A 232 -4.81 -16.64 0.33
N SER A 233 -4.38 -16.40 -0.90
CA SER A 233 -4.78 -17.07 -2.11
C SER A 233 -3.61 -17.06 -3.12
N PRO A 234 -3.44 -18.12 -3.93
CA PRO A 234 -4.21 -19.36 -3.95
C PRO A 234 -3.78 -20.35 -2.86
N VAL A 235 -4.74 -21.11 -2.32
CA VAL A 235 -4.54 -22.31 -1.49
C VAL A 235 -5.44 -23.45 -1.97
N PRO A 236 -5.15 -24.73 -1.68
CA PRO A 236 -6.06 -25.83 -2.01
C PRO A 236 -7.42 -25.65 -1.31
N GLY A 237 -8.53 -25.77 -2.06
CA GLY A 237 -9.89 -25.65 -1.54
C GLY A 237 -10.87 -25.11 -2.57
N ALA A 238 -12.17 -25.10 -2.24
CA ALA A 238 -13.23 -24.70 -3.18
C ALA A 238 -13.19 -23.21 -3.59
N SER A 239 -12.78 -22.32 -2.69
CA SER A 239 -12.63 -20.87 -2.94
C SER A 239 -11.20 -20.45 -3.27
N CYS A 240 -10.24 -21.38 -3.29
CA CYS A 240 -8.81 -21.10 -3.39
C CYS A 240 -8.27 -20.06 -2.38
N GLN A 241 -9.00 -19.75 -1.29
CA GLN A 241 -8.63 -18.69 -0.36
C GLN A 241 -8.94 -19.13 1.08
N THR A 242 -8.07 -18.76 2.01
CA THR A 242 -8.28 -19.02 3.44
C THR A 242 -7.70 -17.90 4.31
N GLY A 243 -8.24 -17.76 5.52
CA GLY A 243 -7.72 -16.87 6.56
C GLY A 243 -6.86 -17.64 7.57
N PHE A 244 -5.82 -17.00 8.10
CA PHE A 244 -4.94 -17.56 9.11
C PHE A 244 -4.91 -16.66 10.33
N SER A 245 -5.09 -17.24 11.52
CA SER A 245 -5.11 -16.47 12.78
C SER A 245 -3.71 -16.25 13.31
N THR A 246 -2.75 -17.08 12.92
CA THR A 246 -1.35 -17.00 13.38
C THR A 246 -0.34 -17.24 12.25
N LEU A 247 0.88 -16.73 12.42
CA LEU A 247 1.97 -16.98 11.46
C LEU A 247 2.40 -18.46 11.37
N PRO A 248 2.44 -19.25 12.47
CA PRO A 248 2.69 -20.69 12.37
C PRO A 248 1.70 -21.41 11.45
N GLU A 249 0.39 -21.19 11.64
CA GLU A 249 -0.65 -21.78 10.77
C GLU A 249 -0.45 -21.39 9.30
N PHE A 250 -0.13 -20.12 9.05
CA PHE A 250 0.13 -19.63 7.70
C PHE A 250 1.35 -20.31 7.07
N ARG A 251 2.47 -20.44 7.81
CA ARG A 251 3.71 -21.05 7.32
C ARG A 251 3.58 -22.54 7.06
N ASP A 252 2.77 -23.23 7.86
CA ASP A 252 2.48 -24.65 7.66
C ASP A 252 1.69 -24.87 6.37
N ALA A 253 0.72 -23.98 6.08
CA ALA A 253 -0.10 -24.06 4.87
C ALA A 253 0.61 -23.54 3.60
N VAL A 254 1.51 -22.55 3.75
CA VAL A 254 2.23 -21.91 2.64
C VAL A 254 3.74 -21.88 2.94
N PRO A 255 4.44 -23.01 2.79
CA PRO A 255 5.86 -23.12 3.14
C PRO A 255 6.74 -22.13 2.37
N GLY A 256 7.74 -21.57 3.05
CA GLY A 256 8.71 -20.64 2.46
C GLY A 256 8.25 -19.17 2.42
N VAL A 257 7.01 -18.88 2.82
CA VAL A 257 6.48 -17.51 2.90
C VAL A 257 6.52 -17.02 4.35
N GLU A 258 6.84 -15.74 4.53
CA GLU A 258 6.87 -15.03 5.81
C GLU A 258 7.75 -15.70 6.88
N SER A 259 8.82 -16.37 6.45
CA SER A 259 9.72 -17.17 7.29
C SER A 259 10.36 -16.39 8.44
N ARG A 260 10.69 -15.12 8.21
CA ARG A 260 11.30 -14.20 9.19
C ARG A 260 10.29 -13.23 9.79
N GLY A 261 9.01 -13.40 9.50
CA GLY A 261 7.94 -12.58 10.06
C GLY A 261 7.79 -12.73 11.57
N GLN A 262 7.25 -11.72 12.23
CA GLN A 262 6.98 -11.76 13.68
C GLN A 262 5.55 -11.31 13.94
N ALA A 263 4.80 -12.10 14.73
CA ALA A 263 3.49 -11.70 15.22
C ALA A 263 3.56 -11.48 16.74
N LEU A 264 3.04 -10.34 17.18
CA LEU A 264 2.97 -9.90 18.56
C LEU A 264 1.50 -9.70 18.93
N LEU A 265 0.78 -10.81 19.11
CA LEU A 265 -0.69 -10.85 19.28
C LEU A 265 -1.17 -10.59 20.73
N THR A 266 -0.23 -10.52 21.67
CA THR A 266 -0.47 -10.28 23.10
C THR A 266 0.39 -9.15 23.66
N TYR A 267 0.99 -8.35 22.78
CA TYR A 267 1.87 -7.26 23.17
C TYR A 267 1.06 -6.13 23.80
N SER A 268 1.37 -5.82 25.05
CA SER A 268 0.74 -4.76 25.84
C SER A 268 1.59 -3.49 25.95
N GLY A 269 2.79 -3.48 25.35
CA GLY A 269 3.67 -2.32 25.37
C GLY A 269 3.29 -1.29 24.31
N THR A 270 3.90 -0.11 24.42
CA THR A 270 3.77 0.95 23.41
C THR A 270 4.55 0.57 22.16
N VAL A 271 3.93 0.70 20.98
CA VAL A 271 4.58 0.46 19.67
C VAL A 271 5.19 1.75 19.12
N PHE A 272 4.36 2.77 18.96
CA PHE A 272 4.74 4.09 18.44
C PHE A 272 4.89 5.11 19.56
N ARG A 273 5.77 6.10 19.39
CA ARG A 273 5.99 7.13 20.43
C ARG A 273 4.71 7.80 20.90
N SER A 274 3.87 8.23 19.97
CA SER A 274 2.52 8.72 20.28
C SER A 274 1.67 8.72 19.02
N VAL A 275 0.64 7.89 19.02
CA VAL A 275 -0.34 7.86 17.93
C VAL A 275 -1.16 9.16 17.93
N GLU A 276 -1.49 9.68 19.11
CA GLU A 276 -2.30 10.88 19.31
C GLU A 276 -1.63 12.14 18.75
N LEU A 277 -0.31 12.22 18.86
CA LEU A 277 0.50 13.32 18.33
C LEU A 277 1.07 13.02 16.93
N ARG A 278 0.66 11.91 16.29
CA ARG A 278 1.13 11.46 14.97
C ARG A 278 2.63 11.20 14.89
N HIS A 279 3.22 10.75 15.99
CA HIS A 279 4.61 10.29 16.09
C HIS A 279 4.69 8.76 15.94
N PHE A 280 4.83 8.33 14.68
CA PHE A 280 4.87 6.92 14.27
C PHE A 280 6.28 6.32 14.22
N GLU A 281 7.25 6.97 14.84
CA GLU A 281 8.54 6.37 15.19
C GLU A 281 8.33 5.26 16.23
N LEU A 282 9.12 4.18 16.14
CA LEU A 282 9.10 3.16 17.19
C LEU A 282 9.44 3.79 18.55
N ALA A 283 8.61 3.51 19.55
CA ALA A 283 8.87 3.93 20.93
C ALA A 283 10.10 3.21 21.51
N GLN A 284 10.25 1.94 21.15
CA GLN A 284 11.34 1.06 21.53
C GLN A 284 11.43 -0.09 20.52
N PRO A 285 12.56 -0.82 20.45
CA PRO A 285 12.65 -2.02 19.63
C PRO A 285 11.62 -3.05 20.11
N LEU A 286 10.86 -3.63 19.19
CA LEU A 286 9.84 -4.61 19.52
C LEU A 286 10.48 -5.98 19.84
N PRO A 287 9.96 -6.74 20.83
CA PRO A 287 10.55 -8.03 21.22
C PRO A 287 10.66 -9.01 20.06
N GLY A 288 11.85 -9.60 19.89
CA GLY A 288 12.13 -10.59 18.84
C GLY A 288 12.25 -10.01 17.42
N VAL A 289 11.95 -8.72 17.23
CA VAL A 289 12.10 -8.05 15.94
C VAL A 289 13.58 -7.74 15.70
N THR A 290 14.05 -8.12 14.52
CA THR A 290 15.45 -8.00 14.10
C THR A 290 15.56 -7.19 12.82
N LEU A 291 16.76 -6.67 12.54
CA LEU A 291 17.03 -5.91 11.31
C LEU A 291 16.70 -6.74 10.06
N ARG A 292 16.29 -6.05 9.00
CA ARG A 292 15.98 -6.60 7.69
C ARG A 292 16.81 -5.88 6.65
N ALA A 293 17.30 -6.63 5.67
CA ALA A 293 17.95 -6.04 4.51
C ALA A 293 17.00 -5.10 3.78
N VAL A 294 17.49 -3.91 3.46
CA VAL A 294 16.79 -2.95 2.62
C VAL A 294 17.19 -3.20 1.18
N SER A 295 16.20 -3.43 0.31
CA SER A 295 16.44 -3.68 -1.11
C SER A 295 17.16 -2.49 -1.76
N ALA A 296 18.01 -2.77 -2.77
CA ALA A 296 18.71 -1.72 -3.49
C ALA A 296 17.75 -0.75 -4.19
N GLU A 297 16.64 -1.27 -4.71
CA GLU A 297 15.58 -0.46 -5.31
C GLU A 297 14.92 0.48 -4.30
N ALA A 298 14.60 0.02 -3.08
CA ALA A 298 14.04 0.88 -2.04
C ALA A 298 15.02 2.00 -1.67
N ARG A 299 16.30 1.65 -1.41
CA ARG A 299 17.34 2.64 -1.08
C ARG A 299 17.51 3.69 -2.16
N ALA A 300 17.44 3.29 -3.44
CA ALA A 300 17.58 4.20 -4.57
C ALA A 300 16.46 5.27 -4.61
N VAL A 301 15.23 4.90 -4.25
CA VAL A 301 14.08 5.83 -4.32
C VAL A 301 13.83 6.59 -3.02
N THR A 302 14.16 6.02 -1.87
CA THR A 302 13.99 6.68 -0.56
C THR A 302 15.16 7.57 -0.19
N GLY A 303 16.33 7.35 -0.78
CA GLY A 303 17.59 8.00 -0.38
C GLY A 303 18.20 7.43 0.90
N TRP A 304 17.81 6.22 1.33
CA TRP A 304 18.40 5.58 2.51
C TRP A 304 19.78 5.01 2.22
N ASP A 305 20.73 5.31 3.11
CA ASP A 305 22.09 4.77 3.03
C ASP A 305 22.20 3.41 3.74
N GLU A 306 21.35 3.17 4.73
CA GLU A 306 21.39 1.97 5.56
C GLU A 306 21.04 0.72 4.74
N ARG A 307 21.89 -0.31 4.86
CA ARG A 307 21.66 -1.60 4.19
C ARG A 307 20.70 -2.49 4.94
N GLU A 308 20.50 -2.23 6.23
CA GLU A 308 19.58 -2.97 7.08
C GLU A 308 18.85 -2.01 8.02
N ARG A 309 17.55 -2.24 8.23
CA ARG A 309 16.67 -1.41 9.08
C ARG A 309 15.67 -2.30 9.82
N LEU A 310 15.14 -1.84 10.96
CA LEU A 310 14.00 -2.54 11.55
C LEU A 310 12.78 -2.38 10.64
N PRO A 311 11.82 -3.33 10.66
CA PRO A 311 10.58 -3.19 9.92
C PRO A 311 9.80 -1.91 10.25
N GLY A 312 9.19 -1.30 9.22
CA GLY A 312 8.46 -0.02 9.31
C GLY A 312 9.21 1.18 8.72
N ALA A 313 8.49 2.30 8.60
CA ALA A 313 9.00 3.53 7.96
C ALA A 313 10.05 4.26 8.80
N TYR A 314 9.79 4.36 10.10
CA TYR A 314 10.61 5.10 11.06
C TYR A 314 11.11 4.17 12.18
N PRO A 315 12.11 3.32 11.88
CA PRO A 315 12.65 2.34 12.82
C PRO A 315 13.53 2.97 13.91
N GLU A 316 13.85 4.27 13.81
CA GLU A 316 14.66 4.98 14.80
C GLU A 316 13.92 5.11 16.13
N THR A 317 14.46 4.48 17.16
CA THR A 317 14.20 4.86 18.55
C THR A 317 14.80 6.24 18.79
N ALA A 318 14.13 7.14 19.51
CA ALA A 318 14.86 8.28 20.07
C ALA A 318 15.86 7.70 21.06
N MET A 319 17.12 7.72 20.70
CA MET A 319 18.04 8.24 21.70
C MET A 319 17.88 9.77 21.65
N PRO A 320 17.77 10.45 22.80
CA PRO A 320 17.94 11.90 22.80
C PRO A 320 19.26 12.18 22.07
N ARG A 321 19.21 13.03 21.04
CA ARG A 321 20.43 13.63 20.54
C ARG A 321 20.82 14.64 21.61
N ASP A 322 21.91 14.35 22.31
CA ASP A 322 22.57 15.28 23.23
C ASP A 322 22.96 16.59 22.52
#